data_AF-A0A662XL48-F1
#
_entry.id   AF-A0A662XL48-F1
#
_cell.length_a   1.000
_cell.length_b   1.000
_cell.length_c   1.000
_cell.angle_alpha   90.00
_cell.angle_beta   90.00
_cell.angle_gamma   90.00
#
_symmetry.space_group_name_H-M   'P 1'
#
loop_
_entity.id
_entity.type
_entity.pdbx_description
1 polymer ?
#
loop_
_entity_poly.entity_id
_entity_poly.type
_entity_poly.pdbx_seq_one_letter_code
_entity_poly.pdbx_strand_id
1 'polypeptide(L)'
;MIVLIYCLSTFTFDRAKMAINLAVFPPGKFDRMTSVIANPVEIDIIHKSLKSLRIMSTMEFFTRVGVNLLFCFRLYRIVGLVQGPTEHQRPSVYPKRNRASVTFFFLFVVLLIVGVKESIRTSTLACQPHPECVVKAYRWTTLESDSLTQCPCLTLIDVEVAPKTYAEWIQPKNVTDKVAQLAATGDLQTIQLINRYLPVIPEELRRCRRMIHL
;
A
#
# COMPACT_ATOMS: atom_id res chain seq x y z
N MET A 1 14.84 0.01 -7.26
CA MET A 1 15.86 1.05 -7.04
C MET A 1 15.27 2.46 -6.90
N ILE A 2 14.30 2.90 -7.73
CA ILE A 2 13.69 4.24 -7.61
C ILE A 2 13.09 4.52 -6.22
N VAL A 3 12.36 3.55 -5.64
CA VAL A 3 11.81 3.67 -4.28
C VAL A 3 12.91 3.85 -3.23
N LEU A 4 14.04 3.13 -3.37
CA LEU A 4 15.17 3.27 -2.44
C LEU A 4 15.86 4.63 -2.56
N ILE A 5 16.02 5.13 -3.78
CA ILE A 5 16.58 6.47 -4.03
C ILE A 5 15.65 7.55 -3.45
N TYR A 6 14.35 7.42 -3.68
CA TYR A 6 13.34 8.31 -3.12
C TYR A 6 13.36 8.28 -1.58
N CYS A 7 13.37 7.09 -0.97
CA CYS A 7 13.47 6.95 0.48
C CYS A 7 14.76 7.59 1.01
N LEU A 8 15.91 7.40 0.34
CA LEU A 8 17.17 8.03 0.75
C LEU A 8 17.16 9.56 0.60
N SER A 9 16.43 10.11 -0.38
CA SER A 9 16.38 11.55 -0.61
C SER A 9 15.33 12.28 0.22
N THR A 10 14.25 11.62 0.61
CA THR A 10 13.15 12.24 1.37
C THR A 10 13.15 11.91 2.86
N PHE A 11 13.77 10.82 3.28
CA PHE A 11 13.77 10.44 4.69
C PHE A 11 14.80 11.26 5.47
N THR A 12 14.36 12.35 6.07
CA THR A 12 15.15 13.14 7.02
C THR A 12 14.80 12.68 8.44
N PHE A 13 15.77 12.04 9.09
CA PHE A 13 15.61 11.59 10.47
C PHE A 13 16.00 12.71 11.43
N ASP A 14 15.01 13.25 12.16
CA ASP A 14 15.22 14.31 13.15
C ASP A 14 15.88 13.78 14.42
N ARG A 15 17.22 13.85 14.44
CA ARG A 15 18.06 13.38 15.56
C ARG A 15 17.79 14.15 16.86
N ALA A 16 17.33 15.41 16.77
CA ALA A 16 17.03 16.20 17.96
C ALA A 16 15.78 15.67 18.67
N LYS A 17 14.72 15.35 17.91
CA LYS A 17 13.53 14.69 18.46
C LYS A 17 13.85 13.31 19.05
N MET A 18 14.72 12.53 18.41
CA MET A 18 15.16 11.24 18.96
C MET A 18 15.89 11.41 20.30
N ALA A 19 16.81 12.37 20.40
CA ALA A 19 17.56 12.63 21.62
C ALA A 19 16.64 13.04 22.78
N ILE A 20 15.64 13.88 22.51
CA ILE A 20 14.61 14.25 23.50
C ILE A 20 13.80 13.03 23.94
N ASN A 21 13.33 12.22 22.99
CA ASN A 21 12.54 11.03 23.31
C ASN A 21 13.36 10.00 24.11
N LEU A 22 14.65 9.81 23.82
CA LEU A 22 15.53 8.94 24.59
C LEU A 22 15.76 9.44 26.03
N ALA A 23 15.70 10.75 26.26
CA ALA A 23 15.77 11.32 27.60
C ALA A 23 14.46 11.16 28.39
N VAL A 24 13.31 11.12 27.70
CA VAL A 24 11.98 10.98 28.30
C VAL A 24 11.63 9.52 28.60
N PHE A 25 12.03 8.57 27.73
CA PHE A 25 11.69 7.16 27.91
C PHE A 25 12.73 6.39 28.74
N PRO A 26 12.31 5.45 29.62
CA PRO A 26 13.25 4.61 30.36
C PRO A 26 14.14 3.78 29.43
N PRO A 27 15.40 3.51 29.80
CA PRO A 27 16.30 2.69 29.01
C PRO A 27 15.69 1.30 28.76
N GLY A 28 15.75 0.84 27.51
CA GLY A 28 15.18 -0.44 27.08
C GLY A 28 13.65 -0.47 26.87
N LYS A 29 12.92 0.61 27.14
CA LYS A 29 11.46 0.70 26.89
C LYS A 29 11.09 1.61 25.72
N PHE A 30 12.08 2.28 25.11
CA PHE A 30 11.90 3.24 24.02
C PHE A 30 11.10 2.66 22.85
N ASP A 31 11.51 1.51 22.30
CA ASP A 31 10.87 0.93 21.10
C ASP A 31 9.40 0.57 21.32
N ARG A 32 9.07 0.10 22.53
CA ARG A 32 7.70 -0.28 22.89
C ARG A 32 6.81 0.93 23.17
N MET A 33 7.35 1.99 23.77
CA MET A 33 6.59 3.22 24.06
C MET A 33 6.39 4.07 22.79
N THR A 34 7.42 4.18 21.96
CA THR A 34 7.36 4.98 20.73
C THR A 34 6.39 4.38 19.71
N SER A 35 6.26 3.06 19.62
CA SER A 35 5.24 2.43 18.77
C SER A 35 3.80 2.70 19.23
N VAL A 36 3.58 2.99 20.52
CA VAL A 36 2.26 3.36 21.06
C VAL A 36 1.93 4.83 20.81
N ILE A 37 2.94 5.70 20.77
CA ILE A 37 2.76 7.17 20.69
C ILE A 37 2.87 7.67 19.24
N ALA A 38 3.53 6.91 18.38
CA ALA A 38 3.70 7.26 16.98
C ALA A 38 2.35 7.29 16.24
N ASN A 39 2.30 8.16 15.22
CA ASN A 39 1.10 8.34 14.41
C ASN A 39 0.71 7.02 13.72
N PRO A 40 -0.44 6.42 14.05
CA PRO A 40 -0.83 5.13 13.49
C PRO A 40 -1.03 5.19 11.97
N VAL A 41 -1.40 6.36 11.45
CA VAL A 41 -1.54 6.63 10.01
C VAL A 41 -0.21 6.42 9.28
N GLU A 42 0.85 7.05 9.77
CA GLU A 42 2.19 6.98 9.16
C GLU A 42 2.77 5.57 9.29
N ILE A 43 2.58 4.93 10.46
CA ILE A 43 3.02 3.57 10.70
C ILE A 43 2.37 2.58 9.73
N ASP A 44 1.06 2.66 9.52
CA ASP A 44 0.36 1.73 8.61
C ASP A 44 0.81 1.92 7.16
N ILE A 45 0.96 3.18 6.72
CA ILE A 45 1.47 3.50 5.37
C ILE A 45 2.87 2.90 5.16
N ILE A 46 3.77 3.07 6.13
CA ILE A 46 5.14 2.53 6.08
C ILE A 46 5.10 1.00 6.04
N HIS A 47 4.37 0.36 6.96
CA HIS A 47 4.28 -1.10 7.01
C HIS A 47 3.74 -1.67 5.70
N LYS A 48 2.69 -1.07 5.14
CA LYS A 48 2.11 -1.51 3.87
C LYS A 48 3.07 -1.34 2.70
N SER A 49 3.82 -0.23 2.68
CA SER A 49 4.85 0.03 1.67
C SER A 49 6.00 -0.97 1.76
N LEU A 50 6.50 -1.25 2.96
CA LEU A 50 7.53 -2.26 3.21
C LEU A 50 7.04 -3.67 2.85
N LYS A 51 5.78 -3.98 3.16
CA LYS A 51 5.16 -5.26 2.82
C LYS A 51 5.07 -5.48 1.31
N SER A 52 4.80 -4.43 0.53
CA SER A 52 4.79 -4.46 -0.95
C SER A 52 6.20 -4.68 -1.54
N LEU A 53 7.23 -4.16 -0.88
CA LEU A 53 8.62 -4.36 -1.28
C LEU A 53 9.11 -5.79 -1.00
N ARG A 54 8.63 -6.40 0.08
CA ARG A 54 8.98 -7.76 0.51
C ARG A 54 8.41 -8.81 -0.44
N ILE A 55 9.22 -9.80 -0.78
CA ILE A 55 8.76 -11.01 -1.47
C ILE A 55 7.99 -11.83 -0.46
N MET A 56 6.67 -11.86 -0.57
CA MET A 56 5.82 -12.59 0.37
C MET A 56 5.22 -13.85 -0.24
N SER A 57 5.08 -13.89 -1.57
CA SER A 57 4.54 -15.03 -2.29
C SER A 57 5.62 -15.86 -2.97
N THR A 58 5.41 -17.18 -3.04
CA THR A 58 6.25 -18.09 -3.83
C THR A 58 6.27 -17.69 -5.30
N MET A 59 5.14 -17.23 -5.84
CA MET A 59 5.05 -16.71 -7.22
C MET A 59 5.85 -15.42 -7.40
N GLU A 60 5.83 -14.52 -6.42
CA GLU A 60 6.66 -13.30 -6.44
C GLU A 60 8.15 -13.64 -6.38
N PHE A 61 8.52 -14.67 -5.62
CA PHE A 61 9.89 -15.16 -5.56
C PHE A 61 10.34 -15.68 -6.92
N PHE A 62 9.60 -16.61 -7.52
CA PHE A 62 9.96 -17.19 -8.82
C PHE A 62 9.95 -16.16 -9.95
N THR A 63 9.00 -15.23 -9.95
CA THR A 63 8.96 -14.17 -10.97
C THR A 63 10.13 -13.21 -10.82
N ARG A 64 10.43 -12.71 -9.61
CA ARG A 64 11.55 -11.76 -9.41
C ARG A 64 12.90 -12.44 -9.58
N VAL A 65 13.12 -13.63 -9.02
CA VAL A 65 14.38 -14.38 -9.19
C VAL A 65 14.53 -14.85 -10.62
N GLY A 66 13.48 -15.39 -11.24
CA GLY A 66 13.50 -15.88 -12.61
C GLY A 66 13.79 -14.78 -13.64
N VAL A 67 13.19 -13.59 -13.49
CA VAL A 67 13.49 -12.45 -14.37
C VAL A 67 14.93 -11.99 -14.22
N ASN A 68 15.44 -11.88 -12.99
CA ASN A 68 16.83 -11.51 -12.75
C ASN A 68 17.82 -12.57 -13.27
N LEU A 69 17.53 -13.86 -13.07
CA LEU A 69 18.33 -14.97 -13.55
C LEU A 69 18.36 -15.03 -15.08
N LEU A 70 17.20 -14.84 -15.74
CA LEU A 70 17.09 -14.76 -17.18
C LEU A 70 17.87 -13.56 -17.74
N PHE A 71 17.83 -12.42 -17.04
CA PHE A 71 18.60 -11.24 -17.40
C PHE A 71 20.11 -11.50 -17.28
N CYS A 72 20.58 -12.08 -16.18
CA CYS A 72 21.98 -12.48 -15.99
C CYS A 72 22.44 -13.48 -17.07
N PHE A 73 21.62 -14.49 -17.37
CA PHE A 73 21.92 -15.47 -18.43
C PHE A 73 22.03 -14.80 -19.81
N ARG A 74 21.10 -13.89 -20.14
CA ARG A 74 21.16 -13.13 -21.40
C ARG A 74 22.40 -12.25 -21.47
N LEU A 75 22.76 -11.56 -20.39
CA LEU A 75 23.97 -10.75 -20.33
C LEU A 75 25.23 -11.60 -20.49
N TYR A 76 25.32 -12.73 -19.79
CA TYR A 76 26.45 -13.65 -19.91
C TYR A 76 26.62 -14.15 -21.35
N ARG A 77 25.51 -14.51 -22.01
CA ARG A 77 25.52 -14.92 -23.42
C ARG A 77 25.96 -13.78 -24.35
N ILE A 78 25.52 -12.54 -24.08
CA ILE A 78 25.96 -11.37 -24.85
C ILE A 78 27.47 -11.13 -24.68
N VAL A 79 27.99 -11.19 -23.45
CA VAL A 79 29.43 -11.03 -23.18
C VAL A 79 30.25 -12.10 -23.89
N GLY A 80 29.81 -13.37 -23.85
CA GLY A 80 30.47 -14.46 -24.58
C GLY A 80 30.45 -14.28 -26.10
N LEU A 81 29.39 -13.67 -26.66
CA LEU A 81 29.30 -13.34 -28.08
C LEU A 81 30.17 -12.13 -28.48
N VAL A 82 30.45 -11.21 -27.55
CA VAL A 82 31.31 -10.04 -27.78
C VAL A 82 32.80 -10.39 -27.67
N GLN A 83 33.15 -11.40 -26.86
CA GLN A 83 34.54 -11.82 -26.63
C GLN A 83 35.05 -12.91 -27.60
N GLY A 84 34.17 -13.52 -28.40
CA GLY A 84 34.56 -14.56 -29.38
C GLY A 84 35.11 -13.99 -30.71
N PRO A 85 35.93 -14.77 -31.45
CA PRO A 85 36.50 -14.33 -32.72
C PRO A 85 35.40 -14.11 -33.77
N THR A 86 35.48 -12.94 -34.41
CA THR A 86 34.49 -12.38 -35.34
C THR A 86 34.53 -13.10 -36.69
N GLU A 87 34.04 -14.33 -36.81
CA GLU A 87 33.86 -14.92 -38.15
C GLU A 87 32.69 -15.90 -38.23
N HIS A 88 31.87 -15.66 -39.24
CA HIS A 88 30.86 -16.54 -39.81
C HIS A 88 29.54 -16.73 -39.03
N GLN A 89 28.48 -16.19 -39.67
CA GLN A 89 27.07 -16.29 -39.36
C GLN A 89 26.62 -15.48 -38.12
N ARG A 90 26.15 -14.26 -38.39
CA ARG A 90 25.26 -13.52 -37.49
C ARG A 90 23.81 -13.92 -37.80
N PRO A 91 23.24 -15.00 -37.23
CA PRO A 91 21.79 -15.04 -37.10
C PRO A 91 21.46 -13.87 -36.17
N SER A 92 20.66 -12.92 -36.66
CA SER A 92 20.21 -11.76 -35.90
C SER A 92 19.86 -12.17 -34.46
N VAL A 93 20.73 -11.83 -33.50
CA VAL A 93 20.54 -12.11 -32.06
C VAL A 93 19.33 -11.34 -31.53
N TYR A 94 18.94 -10.28 -32.24
CA TYR A 94 17.65 -9.66 -32.08
C TYR A 94 16.57 -10.53 -32.74
N PRO A 95 15.48 -10.90 -32.02
CA PRO A 95 14.31 -11.42 -32.70
C PRO A 95 13.92 -10.41 -33.79
N LYS A 96 13.69 -10.88 -35.03
CA LYS A 96 13.16 -10.06 -36.12
C LYS A 96 12.06 -9.19 -35.53
N ARG A 97 12.18 -7.86 -35.64
CA ARG A 97 11.31 -6.84 -35.03
C ARG A 97 9.84 -7.19 -35.28
N ASN A 98 9.24 -7.94 -34.36
CA ASN A 98 7.87 -8.38 -34.49
C ASN A 98 7.00 -7.18 -34.08
N ARG A 99 6.61 -6.38 -35.07
CA ARG A 99 5.82 -5.16 -34.87
C ARG A 99 4.57 -5.44 -34.04
N ALA A 100 3.94 -6.61 -34.21
CA ALA A 100 2.79 -7.02 -33.43
C ALA A 100 3.10 -7.14 -31.93
N SER A 101 4.25 -7.70 -31.56
CA SER A 101 4.66 -7.83 -30.15
C SER A 101 4.91 -6.47 -29.52
N VAL A 102 5.58 -5.55 -30.24
CA VAL A 102 5.82 -4.19 -29.76
C VAL A 102 4.50 -3.43 -29.57
N THR A 103 3.59 -3.51 -30.53
CA THR A 103 2.26 -2.89 -30.44
C THR A 103 1.46 -3.46 -29.28
N PHE A 104 1.50 -4.77 -29.06
CA PHE A 104 0.82 -5.41 -27.92
C PHE A 104 1.35 -4.91 -26.57
N PHE A 105 2.67 -4.89 -26.36
CA PHE A 105 3.25 -4.37 -25.11
C PHE A 105 2.94 -2.90 -24.89
N PHE A 106 2.95 -2.10 -25.96
CA PHE A 106 2.59 -0.68 -25.86
C PHE A 106 1.12 -0.49 -25.46
N LEU A 107 0.19 -1.20 -26.11
CA LEU A 107 -1.23 -1.18 -25.76
C LEU A 107 -1.46 -1.65 -24.32
N PHE A 108 -0.78 -2.73 -23.91
CA PHE A 108 -0.86 -3.24 -22.56
C PHE A 108 -0.40 -2.20 -21.52
N VAL A 109 0.72 -1.51 -21.78
CA VAL A 109 1.20 -0.43 -20.91
C VAL A 109 0.20 0.72 -20.83
N VAL A 110 -0.39 1.13 -21.96
CA VAL A 110 -1.42 2.18 -21.99
C VAL A 110 -2.65 1.77 -21.18
N LEU A 111 -3.15 0.54 -21.37
CA LEU A 111 -4.29 0.00 -20.61
C LEU A 111 -4.00 -0.08 -19.11
N LEU A 112 -2.78 -0.47 -18.71
CA LEU A 112 -2.36 -0.47 -17.31
C LEU A 112 -2.36 0.95 -16.72
N ILE A 113 -1.80 1.92 -17.43
CA ILE A 113 -1.77 3.32 -16.97
C ILE A 113 -3.20 3.84 -16.78
N VAL A 114 -4.09 3.60 -17.76
CA VAL A 114 -5.50 4.01 -17.68
C VAL A 114 -6.19 3.32 -16.51
N GLY A 115 -6.05 2.00 -16.37
CA GLY A 115 -6.67 1.24 -15.30
C GLY A 115 -6.21 1.70 -13.91
N VAL A 116 -4.91 1.93 -13.72
CA VAL A 116 -4.36 2.45 -12.46
C VAL A 116 -4.87 3.86 -12.18
N LYS A 117 -4.84 4.76 -13.17
CA LYS A 117 -5.26 6.15 -13.00
C LYS A 117 -6.74 6.25 -12.65
N GLU A 118 -7.60 5.50 -13.35
CA GLU A 118 -9.04 5.50 -13.08
C GLU A 118 -9.36 4.81 -11.76
N SER A 119 -8.66 3.74 -11.38
CA SER A 119 -8.83 3.10 -10.06
C SER A 119 -8.48 4.05 -8.92
N ILE A 120 -7.39 4.83 -9.07
CA ILE A 120 -7.00 5.85 -8.08
C ILE A 120 -8.06 6.94 -8.03
N ARG A 121 -8.43 7.51 -9.18
CA ARG A 121 -9.39 8.61 -9.27
C ARG A 121 -10.74 8.24 -8.65
N THR A 122 -11.34 7.14 -9.09
CA THR A 122 -12.65 6.68 -8.61
C THR A 122 -12.64 6.39 -7.11
N SER A 123 -11.63 5.64 -6.62
CA SER A 123 -11.50 5.37 -5.18
C SER A 123 -11.24 6.63 -4.36
N THR A 124 -10.49 7.60 -4.90
CA THR A 124 -10.22 8.85 -4.17
C THR A 124 -11.47 9.69 -3.99
N LEU A 125 -12.33 9.76 -5.01
CA LEU A 125 -13.60 10.49 -4.97
C LEU A 125 -14.62 9.79 -4.06
N ALA A 126 -14.76 8.47 -4.16
CA ALA A 126 -15.69 7.70 -3.32
C ALA A 126 -15.36 7.82 -1.82
N CYS A 127 -14.08 7.87 -1.46
CA CYS A 127 -13.64 7.97 -0.07
C CYS A 127 -13.37 9.41 0.39
N GLN A 128 -13.62 10.43 -0.44
CA GLN A 128 -13.43 11.84 -0.04
C GLN A 128 -14.26 12.26 1.18
N PRO A 129 -15.51 11.77 1.38
CA PRO A 129 -16.31 12.10 2.57
C PRO A 129 -15.81 11.46 3.88
N HIS A 130 -14.91 10.48 3.81
CA HIS A 130 -14.45 9.69 4.95
C HIS A 130 -12.94 9.89 5.18
N PRO A 131 -12.51 10.98 5.81
CA PRO A 131 -11.09 11.26 6.06
C PRO A 131 -10.43 10.23 6.99
N GLU A 132 -11.21 9.47 7.76
CA GLU A 132 -10.73 8.42 8.65
C GLU A 132 -10.27 7.17 7.88
N CYS A 133 -10.63 7.06 6.60
CA CYS A 133 -10.10 6.04 5.71
C CYS A 133 -8.72 6.44 5.18
N VAL A 134 -7.69 6.04 5.92
CA VAL A 134 -6.30 6.40 5.63
C VAL A 134 -5.76 5.69 4.39
N VAL A 135 -6.11 4.41 4.23
CA VAL A 135 -5.61 3.61 3.12
C VAL A 135 -6.77 3.07 2.30
N LYS A 136 -6.75 3.37 1.00
CA LYS A 136 -7.77 2.99 0.01
C LYS A 136 -7.35 1.73 -0.73
N ALA A 137 -8.31 0.91 -1.17
CA ALA A 137 -8.03 -0.32 -1.93
C ALA A 137 -7.68 -0.09 -3.41
N TYR A 138 -7.94 1.11 -3.94
CA TYR A 138 -7.75 1.48 -5.34
C TYR A 138 -8.40 0.49 -6.31
N ARG A 139 -9.74 0.46 -6.31
CA ARG A 139 -10.54 -0.31 -7.26
C ARG A 139 -11.15 0.59 -8.30
N TRP A 140 -11.26 0.07 -9.52
CA TRP A 140 -12.10 0.67 -10.54
C TRP A 140 -13.54 0.25 -10.29
N THR A 141 -14.31 1.14 -9.66
CA THR A 141 -15.76 0.97 -9.45
C THR A 141 -16.53 1.96 -10.32
N THR A 142 -17.68 1.56 -10.84
CA THR A 142 -18.61 2.47 -11.52
C THR A 142 -19.27 3.34 -10.46
N LEU A 143 -18.87 4.60 -10.40
CA LEU A 143 -19.49 5.58 -9.51
C LEU A 143 -20.83 5.99 -10.14
N GLU A 144 -21.89 5.24 -9.86
CA GLU A 144 -23.24 5.68 -10.19
C GLU A 144 -23.53 6.89 -9.29
N SER A 145 -24.00 7.99 -9.90
CA SER A 145 -24.01 9.37 -9.38
C SER A 145 -24.69 9.59 -8.01
N ASP A 146 -25.28 8.54 -7.44
CA ASP A 146 -26.02 8.54 -6.18
C ASP A 146 -25.45 7.56 -5.12
N SER A 147 -24.31 6.90 -5.41
CA SER A 147 -23.72 5.83 -4.60
C SER A 147 -22.32 6.16 -4.06
N LEU A 148 -22.12 7.37 -3.53
CA LEU A 148 -20.96 7.70 -2.67
C LEU A 148 -20.89 6.86 -1.37
N THR A 149 -21.77 5.88 -1.21
CA THR A 149 -21.92 5.07 0.00
C THR A 149 -20.94 3.91 0.11
N GLN A 150 -20.25 3.52 -0.97
CA GLN A 150 -19.33 2.38 -0.98
C GLN A 150 -17.86 2.81 -1.19
N CYS A 151 -17.24 3.35 -0.14
CA CYS A 151 -15.80 3.62 -0.13
C CYS A 151 -15.01 2.30 0.05
N PRO A 152 -14.12 1.91 -0.90
CA PRO A 152 -13.28 0.72 -0.76
C PRO A 152 -12.10 1.01 0.18
N CYS A 153 -12.37 1.00 1.48
CA CYS A 153 -11.39 1.28 2.51
C CYS A 153 -10.61 0.02 2.93
N LEU A 154 -9.28 0.11 3.03
CA LEU A 154 -8.43 -0.96 3.59
C LEU A 154 -8.12 -0.74 5.07
N THR A 155 -7.81 0.50 5.46
CA THR A 155 -7.42 0.85 6.83
C THR A 155 -8.26 2.02 7.32
N LEU A 156 -9.06 1.77 8.36
CA LEU A 156 -9.87 2.77 9.06
C LEU A 156 -9.19 3.15 10.37
N ILE A 157 -8.87 4.44 10.54
CA ILE A 157 -8.28 4.97 11.77
C ILE A 157 -9.14 6.17 12.21
N ASP A 158 -9.99 5.95 13.23
CA ASP A 158 -10.81 7.00 13.85
C ASP A 158 -10.40 7.12 15.33
N VAL A 159 -9.45 8.02 15.58
CA VAL A 159 -8.75 8.17 16.85
C VAL A 159 -8.95 9.59 17.38
N GLU A 160 -9.52 9.70 18.58
CA GLU A 160 -9.64 10.98 19.31
C GLU A 160 -8.73 10.96 20.53
N VAL A 161 -7.51 11.47 20.40
CA VAL A 161 -6.50 11.38 21.46
C VAL A 161 -6.82 12.30 22.66
N ALA A 162 -7.47 13.43 22.41
CA ALA A 162 -7.73 14.46 23.43
C ALA A 162 -9.17 15.01 23.30
N PRO A 163 -10.19 14.31 23.83
CA PRO A 163 -11.54 14.85 23.89
C PRO A 163 -11.54 16.17 24.66
N LYS A 164 -12.25 17.17 24.13
CA LYS A 164 -12.18 18.54 24.67
C LYS A 164 -13.07 18.71 25.89
N THR A 165 -14.08 17.85 26.03
CA THR A 165 -15.05 17.93 27.12
C THR A 165 -15.16 16.61 27.88
N TYR A 166 -15.49 16.71 29.17
CA TYR A 166 -15.76 15.55 30.01
C TYR A 166 -16.96 14.73 29.50
N ALA A 167 -17.97 15.39 28.92
CA ALA A 167 -19.13 14.75 28.33
C ALA A 167 -18.74 13.88 27.11
N GLU A 168 -17.87 14.38 26.23
CA GLU A 168 -17.32 13.59 25.10
C GLU A 168 -16.49 12.39 25.57
N TRP A 169 -15.84 12.50 26.73
CA TRP A 169 -15.07 11.40 27.31
C TRP A 169 -15.95 10.31 27.92
N ILE A 170 -17.03 10.68 28.63
CA ILE A 170 -17.99 9.71 29.18
C ILE A 170 -18.82 9.06 28.10
N GLN A 171 -19.27 9.84 27.12
CA GLN A 171 -20.17 9.38 26.06
C GLN A 171 -19.49 9.50 24.70
N PRO A 172 -18.57 8.56 24.38
CA PRO A 172 -17.88 8.57 23.11
C PRO A 172 -18.86 8.37 21.96
N LYS A 173 -18.55 9.01 20.82
CA LYS A 173 -19.37 8.95 19.62
C LYS A 173 -19.54 7.50 19.16
N ASN A 174 -20.79 7.09 18.91
CA ASN A 174 -21.09 5.80 18.30
C ASN A 174 -20.67 5.81 16.82
N VAL A 175 -19.85 4.82 16.45
CA VAL A 175 -19.31 4.67 15.09
C VAL A 175 -19.83 3.44 14.35
N THR A 176 -20.81 2.72 14.91
CA THR A 176 -21.34 1.46 14.34
C THR A 176 -21.76 1.62 12.88
N ASP A 177 -22.59 2.63 12.58
CA ASP A 177 -23.10 2.85 11.22
C ASP A 177 -21.99 3.22 10.23
N LYS A 178 -21.00 4.00 10.69
CA LYS A 178 -19.84 4.38 9.88
C LYS A 178 -18.98 3.14 9.57
N VAL A 179 -18.72 2.29 10.57
CA VAL A 179 -17.95 1.05 10.37
C VAL A 179 -18.70 0.11 9.43
N ALA A 180 -20.03 -0.03 9.59
CA ALA A 180 -20.87 -0.83 8.69
C ALA A 180 -20.78 -0.33 7.24
N GLN A 181 -20.89 0.98 7.03
CA GLN A 181 -20.77 1.60 5.70
C GLN A 181 -19.41 1.34 5.05
N LEU A 182 -18.31 1.52 5.78
CA LEU A 182 -16.96 1.29 5.25
C LEU A 182 -16.63 -0.19 5.05
N ALA A 183 -17.20 -1.07 5.89
CA ALA A 183 -17.07 -2.52 5.75
C ALA A 183 -17.96 -3.11 4.64
N ALA A 184 -18.94 -2.36 4.13
CA ALA A 184 -19.88 -2.84 3.12
C ALA A 184 -19.19 -3.36 1.84
N THR A 185 -18.01 -2.82 1.50
CA THR A 185 -17.20 -3.25 0.34
C THR A 185 -16.44 -4.55 0.57
N GLY A 186 -16.34 -5.02 1.83
CA GLY A 186 -15.61 -6.23 2.20
C GLY A 186 -14.09 -6.11 2.11
N ASP A 187 -13.56 -4.91 1.88
CA ASP A 187 -12.13 -4.66 1.68
C ASP A 187 -11.37 -4.35 2.98
N LEU A 188 -12.07 -4.07 4.07
CA LEU A 188 -11.46 -3.61 5.31
C LEU A 188 -10.52 -4.66 5.92
N GLN A 189 -9.32 -4.22 6.32
CA GLN A 189 -8.27 -5.09 6.87
C GLN A 189 -7.86 -4.70 8.29
N THR A 190 -7.80 -3.41 8.55
CA THR A 190 -7.33 -2.85 9.83
C THR A 190 -8.34 -1.82 10.31
N ILE A 191 -8.77 -1.96 11.56
CA ILE A 191 -9.60 -0.98 12.25
C ILE A 191 -8.85 -0.52 13.49
N GLN A 192 -8.81 0.80 13.70
CA GLN A 192 -8.29 1.38 14.92
C GLN A 192 -9.24 2.45 15.41
N LEU A 193 -9.83 2.20 16.58
CA LEU A 193 -10.80 3.06 17.24
C LEU A 193 -10.29 3.43 18.63
N ILE A 194 -10.12 4.73 18.90
CA ILE A 194 -9.72 5.22 20.23
C ILE A 194 -10.71 6.30 20.66
N ASN A 195 -11.26 6.16 21.87
CA ASN A 195 -12.32 7.04 22.40
C ASN A 195 -13.54 7.11 21.46
N ARG A 196 -13.90 5.95 20.88
CA ARG A 196 -15.09 5.73 20.04
C ARG A 196 -15.88 4.55 20.57
N TYR A 197 -17.20 4.63 20.42
CA TYR A 197 -18.11 3.60 20.90
C TYR A 197 -18.53 2.67 19.76
N LEU A 198 -18.27 1.37 19.91
CA LEU A 198 -18.70 0.31 18.99
C LEU A 198 -19.43 -0.78 19.79
N PRO A 199 -20.73 -0.58 20.12
CA PRO A 199 -21.50 -1.49 20.95
C PRO A 199 -21.73 -2.86 20.29
N VAL A 200 -21.89 -2.89 18.97
CA VAL A 200 -22.21 -4.09 18.21
C VAL A 200 -21.26 -4.18 17.02
N ILE A 201 -20.75 -5.39 16.76
CA ILE A 201 -19.94 -5.66 15.56
C ILE A 201 -20.91 -5.82 14.39
N PRO A 202 -20.86 -4.94 13.37
CA PRO A 202 -21.78 -4.99 12.24
C PRO A 202 -21.57 -6.25 11.39
N GLU A 203 -22.65 -6.81 10.83
CA GLU A 203 -22.58 -8.01 9.99
C GLU A 203 -21.70 -7.84 8.74
N GLU A 204 -21.56 -6.61 8.23
CA GLU A 204 -20.68 -6.28 7.12
C GLU A 204 -19.23 -6.62 7.38
N LEU A 205 -18.80 -6.53 8.64
CA LEU A 205 -17.44 -6.90 9.02
C LEU A 205 -17.16 -8.39 8.76
N ARG A 206 -18.19 -9.24 8.83
CA ARG A 206 -18.06 -10.67 8.50
C ARG A 206 -17.75 -10.91 7.02
N ARG A 207 -18.07 -9.95 6.14
CA ARG A 207 -17.71 -10.01 4.72
C ARG A 207 -16.22 -9.75 4.49
N CYS A 208 -15.54 -9.09 5.44
CA CYS A 208 -14.13 -8.75 5.36
C CYS A 208 -13.24 -9.96 5.69
N ARG A 209 -12.92 -10.77 4.67
CA ARG A 209 -12.14 -12.02 4.85
C ARG A 209 -10.65 -11.82 5.12
N ARG A 210 -10.13 -10.59 4.97
CA ARG A 210 -8.70 -10.27 5.07
C ARG A 210 -8.38 -9.39 6.29
N MET A 211 -9.21 -9.43 7.32
CA MET A 211 -8.93 -8.69 8.56
C MET A 211 -7.67 -9.19 9.25
N ILE A 212 -6.84 -8.24 9.65
CA ILE A 212 -5.56 -8.46 10.35
C ILE A 212 -5.65 -7.92 11.78
N HIS A 213 -6.23 -6.72 11.94
CA HIS A 213 -6.31 -6.03 13.23
C HIS A 213 -7.70 -5.39 13.41
N LEU A 214 -8.28 -5.57 14.60
CA LEU A 214 -9.51 -4.94 15.08
C LEU A 214 -9.21 -4.24 16.41
#